data_AF-A0A1N6HNZ9-F1
#
_entry.id   AF-A0A1N6HNZ9-F1
#
_cell.length_a   1.000
_cell.length_b   1.000
_cell.length_c   1.000
_cell.angle_alpha   90.00
_cell.angle_beta   90.00
_cell.angle_gamma   90.00
#
_symmetry.space_group_name_H-M   'P 1'
#
loop_
_entity.id
_entity.type
_entity.pdbx_description
1 polymer ?
#
loop_
_entity_poly.entity_id
_entity_poly.type
_entity_poly.pdbx_seq_one_letter_code
_entity_poly.pdbx_strand_id
1 'polypeptide(L)'
;MSKDITPILTGWEHDPDEMQVRIVTGDDGRDKIQMRMDLGLLQMEMSGRPDGRRPDDHESLLELYEARSSADDFSLDIAACAALMQEGRQYYQRYLAAFHLQRYDLVVRDTDRNLRLFAFVVRHASRPRDKIEFDQYRPYVMMMRTRALALDALAKNDSSQAIVQIDEGIEGIREFLKDYEQSDHEAECMELGFLIRWKRDIESNRPRGPLERLEQQLELAVALEDYEEAARIRDQLVRLRGTEIASSEPHP
;
A
#
# COMPACT_ATOMS: atom_id res chain seq x y z
N MET A 1 4.54 -24.21 31.24
CA MET A 1 5.27 -24.39 29.97
C MET A 1 6.67 -23.84 30.12
N SER A 2 7.64 -24.40 29.40
CA SER A 2 9.00 -23.83 29.33
C SER A 2 8.95 -22.44 28.71
N LYS A 3 9.82 -21.52 29.16
CA LYS A 3 10.04 -20.21 28.52
C LYS A 3 11.16 -20.24 27.47
N ASP A 4 11.78 -21.41 27.31
CA ASP A 4 12.78 -21.65 26.29
C ASP A 4 12.10 -21.67 24.91
N ILE A 5 12.55 -20.78 24.03
CA ILE A 5 12.04 -20.65 22.67
C ILE A 5 12.81 -21.53 21.67
N THR A 6 13.90 -22.18 22.07
CA THR A 6 14.65 -23.08 21.18
C THR A 6 13.74 -24.13 20.51
N PRO A 7 12.77 -24.77 21.21
CA PRO A 7 11.89 -25.75 20.56
C PRO A 7 11.00 -25.16 19.45
N ILE A 8 10.57 -23.90 19.56
CA ILE A 8 9.73 -23.26 18.53
C ILE A 8 10.54 -22.73 17.33
N LEU A 9 11.83 -22.44 17.56
CA LEU A 9 12.76 -21.98 16.53
C LEU A 9 13.46 -23.12 15.80
N THR A 10 13.57 -24.30 16.42
CA THR A 10 14.24 -25.47 15.82
C THR A 10 13.58 -25.83 14.49
N GLY A 11 14.38 -25.89 13.42
CA GLY A 11 13.90 -26.16 12.06
C GLY A 11 13.38 -24.93 11.32
N TRP A 12 13.49 -23.74 11.92
CA TRP A 12 13.24 -22.45 11.27
C TRP A 12 14.41 -21.50 11.54
N GLU A 13 15.57 -21.85 10.98
CA GLU A 13 16.80 -21.09 11.13
C GLU A 13 16.67 -19.67 10.55
N HIS A 14 17.33 -18.70 11.16
CA HIS A 14 17.30 -17.32 10.66
C HIS A 14 18.16 -17.19 9.40
N ASP A 15 17.57 -16.63 8.35
CA ASP A 15 18.28 -16.17 7.16
C ASP A 15 18.30 -14.62 7.16
N PRO A 16 19.48 -13.97 7.19
CA PRO A 16 19.57 -12.51 7.15
C PRO A 16 19.23 -11.91 5.78
N ASP A 17 19.26 -12.70 4.70
CA ASP A 17 19.01 -12.25 3.33
C ASP A 17 17.54 -12.41 2.92
N GLU A 18 16.75 -13.19 3.66
CA GLU A 18 15.34 -13.46 3.38
C GLU A 18 14.42 -13.07 4.54
N MET A 19 13.33 -12.36 4.25
CA MET A 19 12.26 -12.19 5.23
C MET A 19 11.48 -13.49 5.36
N GLN A 20 11.65 -14.17 6.50
CA GLN A 20 10.96 -15.42 6.77
C GLN A 20 9.69 -15.16 7.58
N VAL A 21 8.54 -15.47 6.97
CA VAL A 21 7.22 -15.27 7.56
C VAL A 21 6.32 -16.46 7.31
N ARG A 22 5.42 -16.76 8.25
CA ARG A 22 4.43 -17.84 8.12
C ARG A 22 3.14 -17.53 8.86
N ILE A 23 2.06 -18.21 8.48
CA ILE A 23 0.82 -18.23 9.24
C ILE A 23 0.79 -19.53 10.06
N VAL A 24 0.41 -19.43 11.34
CA VAL A 24 0.23 -20.56 12.24
C VAL A 24 -1.13 -20.47 12.91
N THR A 25 -1.75 -21.60 13.21
CA THR A 25 -2.93 -21.65 14.08
C THR A 25 -2.48 -21.57 15.54
N GLY A 26 -2.95 -20.57 16.28
CA GLY A 26 -2.66 -20.43 17.70
C GLY A 26 -3.44 -21.40 18.58
N ASP A 27 -3.06 -21.46 19.86
CA ASP A 27 -3.76 -22.29 20.87
C ASP A 27 -5.23 -21.89 21.08
N ASP A 28 -5.59 -20.67 20.70
CA ASP A 28 -6.95 -20.14 20.68
C ASP A 28 -7.74 -20.51 19.41
N GLY A 29 -7.15 -21.31 18.52
CA GLY A 29 -7.75 -21.74 17.25
C GLY A 29 -7.77 -20.66 16.17
N ARG A 30 -7.18 -19.47 16.43
CA ARG A 30 -7.13 -18.35 15.47
C ARG A 30 -5.78 -18.31 14.78
N ASP A 31 -5.77 -17.90 13.52
CA ASP A 31 -4.54 -17.71 12.77
C ASP A 31 -3.73 -16.52 13.29
N LYS A 32 -2.42 -16.68 13.32
CA LYS A 32 -1.43 -15.68 13.73
C LYS A 32 -0.31 -15.61 12.70
N ILE A 33 0.26 -14.43 12.51
CA ILE A 33 1.47 -14.24 11.70
C ILE A 33 2.68 -14.44 12.60
N GLN A 34 3.62 -15.26 12.16
CA GLN A 34 4.96 -15.32 12.73
C GLN A 34 5.98 -14.75 11.74
N MET A 35 6.90 -13.93 12.26
CA MET A 35 8.04 -13.41 11.51
C MET A 35 9.33 -13.79 12.24
N ARG A 36 10.28 -14.41 11.53
CA ARG A 36 11.58 -14.77 12.09
C ARG A 36 12.43 -13.51 12.26
N MET A 37 13.07 -13.41 13.43
CA MET A 37 14.10 -12.43 13.76
C MET A 37 15.41 -13.19 13.97
N ASP A 38 16.54 -12.50 14.10
CA ASP A 38 17.84 -13.12 14.41
C ASP A 38 17.77 -14.09 15.61
N LEU A 39 17.56 -13.53 16.80
CA LEU A 39 17.53 -14.29 18.07
C LEU A 39 16.12 -14.64 18.55
N GLY A 40 15.12 -14.61 17.66
CA GLY A 40 13.74 -14.93 18.06
C GLY A 40 12.71 -14.88 16.95
N LEU A 41 11.46 -14.64 17.33
CA LEU A 41 10.36 -14.42 16.41
C LEU A 41 9.42 -13.35 16.95
N LEU A 42 8.69 -12.70 16.06
CA LEU A 42 7.46 -11.99 16.41
C LEU A 42 6.28 -12.87 16.10
N GLN A 43 5.28 -12.87 16.98
CA GLN A 43 3.98 -13.45 16.72
C GLN A 43 2.93 -12.36 16.88
N MET A 44 2.08 -12.21 15.88
CA MET A 44 1.12 -11.10 15.77
C MET A 44 -0.27 -11.63 15.43
N GLU A 45 -1.29 -11.03 16.04
CA GLU A 45 -2.69 -11.30 15.70
C GLU A 45 -3.00 -10.86 14.26
N MET A 46 -3.81 -11.65 13.54
CA MET A 46 -4.28 -11.31 12.18
C MET A 46 -5.28 -10.14 12.16
N SER A 47 -5.99 -9.92 13.27
CA SER A 47 -7.03 -8.89 13.42
C SER A 47 -6.79 -8.05 14.67
N GLY A 48 -7.27 -6.81 14.65
CA GLY A 48 -7.09 -5.87 15.76
C GLY A 48 -5.65 -5.41 15.91
N ARG A 49 -5.26 -5.07 17.14
CA ARG A 49 -3.88 -4.70 17.47
C ARG A 49 -2.94 -5.93 17.38
N PRO A 50 -1.74 -5.81 16.78
CA PRO A 50 -0.85 -6.95 16.54
C PRO A 50 -0.44 -7.72 17.80
N ASP A 51 -0.26 -7.05 18.95
CA ASP A 51 0.05 -7.70 20.24
C ASP A 51 -1.19 -8.25 20.98
N GLY A 52 -2.39 -8.16 20.37
CA GLY A 52 -3.65 -8.65 20.92
C GLY A 52 -4.22 -7.85 22.09
N ARG A 53 -3.59 -6.75 22.51
CA ARG A 53 -4.07 -5.92 23.63
C ARG A 53 -5.23 -5.04 23.21
N ARG A 54 -6.07 -4.68 24.20
CA ARG A 54 -7.19 -3.74 24.04
C ARG A 54 -7.09 -2.63 25.10
N PRO A 55 -6.45 -1.49 24.80
CA PRO A 55 -6.32 -0.40 25.77
C PRO A 55 -7.69 0.24 26.05
N ASP A 56 -8.12 0.23 27.31
CA ASP A 56 -9.45 0.70 27.76
C ASP A 56 -10.61 0.14 26.90
N ASP A 57 -10.55 -1.15 26.56
CA ASP A 57 -11.50 -1.86 25.68
C ASP A 57 -11.58 -1.39 24.22
N HIS A 58 -10.78 -0.40 23.81
CA HIS A 58 -10.62 -0.02 22.40
C HIS A 58 -9.75 -1.04 21.65
N GLU A 59 -9.90 -1.12 20.32
CA GLU A 59 -9.09 -2.06 19.53
C GLU A 59 -7.62 -1.65 19.51
N SER A 60 -7.33 -0.35 19.47
CA SER A 60 -5.97 0.19 19.42
C SER A 60 -5.82 1.45 20.27
N LEU A 61 -4.58 1.83 20.55
CA LEU A 61 -4.25 3.06 21.26
C LEU A 61 -4.63 4.29 20.44
N LEU A 62 -4.49 4.23 19.11
CA LEU A 62 -5.01 5.26 18.21
C LEU A 62 -6.51 5.49 18.42
N GLU A 63 -7.31 4.44 18.41
CA GLU A 63 -8.77 4.56 18.59
C GLU A 63 -9.14 5.13 19.96
N LEU A 64 -8.43 4.73 21.02
CA LEU A 64 -8.60 5.31 22.35
C LEU A 64 -8.35 6.82 22.33
N TYR A 65 -7.26 7.27 21.70
CA TYR A 65 -6.95 8.69 21.64
C TYR A 65 -7.87 9.47 20.70
N GLU A 66 -8.31 8.89 19.58
CA GLU A 66 -9.32 9.49 18.72
C GLU A 66 -10.63 9.70 19.48
N ALA A 67 -11.08 8.72 20.27
CA ALA A 67 -12.26 8.87 21.12
C ALA A 67 -12.10 9.98 22.17
N ARG A 68 -10.90 10.11 22.76
CA ARG A 68 -10.59 11.17 23.73
C ARG A 68 -10.44 12.55 23.09
N SER A 69 -10.11 12.63 21.80
CA SER A 69 -9.87 13.89 21.09
C SER A 69 -11.11 14.76 20.90
N SER A 70 -12.31 14.23 21.20
CA SER A 70 -13.57 14.98 21.19
C SER A 70 -13.74 15.89 22.42
N ALA A 71 -12.85 15.83 23.40
CA ALA A 71 -12.82 16.76 24.53
C ALA A 71 -12.17 18.10 24.17
N ASP A 72 -12.65 19.19 24.78
CA ASP A 72 -12.02 20.50 24.68
C ASP A 72 -10.55 20.44 25.17
N ASP A 73 -9.65 21.16 24.49
CA ASP A 73 -8.21 21.27 24.78
C ASP A 73 -7.39 19.96 24.69
N PHE A 74 -7.85 18.96 23.94
CA PHE A 74 -7.09 17.73 23.73
C PHE A 74 -5.76 17.97 22.98
N SER A 75 -4.65 17.47 23.56
CA SER A 75 -3.35 17.42 22.90
C SER A 75 -2.58 16.16 23.29
N LEU A 76 -1.71 15.69 22.39
CA LEU A 76 -0.81 14.59 22.67
C LEU A 76 0.49 15.12 23.30
N ASP A 77 0.82 14.56 24.45
CA ASP A 77 2.11 14.76 25.11
C ASP A 77 3.17 13.79 24.56
N ILE A 78 4.39 13.93 25.07
CA ILE A 78 5.55 13.14 24.62
C ILE A 78 5.33 11.64 24.88
N ALA A 79 4.70 11.29 26.01
CA ALA A 79 4.47 9.90 26.38
C ALA A 79 3.43 9.24 25.48
N ALA A 80 2.34 9.95 25.18
CA ALA A 80 1.30 9.53 24.24
C ALA A 80 1.87 9.32 22.84
N CYS A 81 2.65 10.28 22.33
CA CYS A 81 3.35 10.16 21.05
C CYS A 81 4.29 8.94 21.04
N ALA A 82 5.11 8.73 22.07
CA ALA A 82 6.01 7.58 22.14
C ALA A 82 5.24 6.24 22.11
N ALA A 83 4.13 6.14 22.85
CA ALA A 83 3.29 4.94 22.89
C ALA A 83 2.59 4.68 21.55
N LEU A 84 2.08 5.73 20.89
CA LEU A 84 1.48 5.65 19.56
C LEU A 84 2.50 5.23 18.49
N MET A 85 3.73 5.74 18.55
CA MET A 85 4.82 5.33 17.66
C MET A 85 5.17 3.86 17.87
N GLN A 86 5.26 3.40 19.13
CA GLN A 86 5.49 2.00 19.43
C GLN A 86 4.39 1.10 18.83
N GLU A 87 3.12 1.48 18.99
CA GLU A 87 2.00 0.75 18.38
C GLU A 87 2.11 0.78 16.84
N GLY A 88 2.39 1.93 16.23
CA GLY A 88 2.58 2.06 14.78
C GLY A 88 3.66 1.14 14.22
N ARG A 89 4.74 0.89 14.98
CA ARG A 89 5.79 -0.07 14.63
C ARG A 89 5.32 -1.52 14.67
N GLN A 90 4.38 -1.87 15.54
CA GLN A 90 3.78 -3.21 15.54
C GLN A 90 2.97 -3.44 14.25
N TYR A 91 2.16 -2.45 13.85
CA TYR A 91 1.41 -2.51 12.59
C TYR A 91 2.36 -2.55 11.38
N TYR A 92 3.48 -1.81 11.43
CA TYR A 92 4.56 -1.89 10.44
C TYR A 92 5.10 -3.31 10.25
N GLN A 93 5.47 -3.96 11.36
CA GLN A 93 5.97 -5.34 11.32
C GLN A 93 4.92 -6.30 10.72
N ARG A 94 3.64 -6.12 11.09
CA ARG A 94 2.56 -6.97 10.59
C ARG A 94 2.30 -6.77 9.11
N TYR A 95 2.18 -5.54 8.62
CA TYR A 95 1.91 -5.32 7.20
C TYR A 95 3.10 -5.69 6.32
N LEU A 96 4.33 -5.57 6.82
CA LEU A 96 5.51 -6.02 6.09
C LEU A 96 5.49 -7.54 5.93
N ALA A 97 5.22 -8.27 7.02
CA ALA A 97 5.05 -9.71 6.97
C ALA A 97 3.86 -10.13 6.07
N ALA A 98 2.74 -9.41 6.16
CA ALA A 98 1.57 -9.64 5.32
C ALA A 98 1.86 -9.43 3.83
N PHE A 99 2.69 -8.44 3.49
CA PHE A 99 3.11 -8.19 2.12
C PHE A 99 3.90 -9.37 1.54
N HIS A 100 4.83 -9.94 2.31
CA HIS A 100 5.56 -11.16 1.94
C HIS A 100 4.65 -12.39 1.81
N LEU A 101 3.59 -12.47 2.63
CA LEU A 101 2.55 -13.51 2.54
C LEU A 101 1.49 -13.23 1.47
N GLN A 102 1.63 -12.16 0.67
CA GLN A 102 0.65 -11.72 -0.34
C GLN A 102 -0.77 -11.50 0.22
N ARG A 103 -0.88 -11.20 1.52
CA ARG A 103 -2.12 -10.83 2.21
C ARG A 103 -2.36 -9.34 2.06
N TYR A 104 -2.60 -8.91 0.82
CA TYR A 104 -2.71 -7.49 0.48
C TYR A 104 -3.87 -6.79 1.19
N ASP A 105 -4.95 -7.52 1.51
CA ASP A 105 -6.05 -7.06 2.37
C ASP A 105 -5.57 -6.52 3.72
N LEU A 106 -4.66 -7.27 4.36
CA LEU A 106 -4.08 -6.92 5.64
C LEU A 106 -3.08 -5.77 5.52
N VAL A 107 -2.32 -5.72 4.42
CA VAL A 107 -1.40 -4.60 4.15
C VAL A 107 -2.16 -3.29 4.04
N VAL A 108 -3.25 -3.25 3.26
CA VAL A 108 -4.08 -2.06 3.08
C VAL A 108 -4.66 -1.61 4.42
N ARG A 109 -5.27 -2.52 5.19
CA ARG A 109 -5.86 -2.20 6.49
C ARG A 109 -4.86 -1.55 7.45
N ASP A 110 -3.67 -2.13 7.56
CA ASP A 110 -2.66 -1.68 8.52
C ASP A 110 -1.94 -0.41 8.04
N THR A 111 -1.72 -0.25 6.73
CA THR A 111 -1.17 0.99 6.16
C THR A 111 -2.16 2.15 6.26
N ASP A 112 -3.45 1.93 5.99
CA ASP A 112 -4.52 2.92 6.21
C ASP A 112 -4.57 3.39 7.67
N ARG A 113 -4.51 2.44 8.61
CA ARG A 113 -4.45 2.77 10.04
C ARG A 113 -3.21 3.61 10.37
N ASN A 114 -2.04 3.30 9.80
CA ASN A 114 -0.82 4.07 10.06
C ASN A 114 -0.84 5.46 9.41
N LEU A 115 -1.41 5.62 8.21
CA LEU A 115 -1.61 6.94 7.61
C LEU A 115 -2.57 7.80 8.46
N ARG A 116 -3.64 7.19 8.98
CA ARG A 116 -4.55 7.83 9.94
C ARG A 116 -3.86 8.22 11.24
N LEU A 117 -2.98 7.36 11.76
CA LEU A 117 -2.12 7.69 12.91
C LEU A 117 -1.27 8.94 12.64
N PHE A 118 -0.59 9.01 11.49
CA PHE A 118 0.27 10.16 11.16
C PHE A 118 -0.54 11.45 11.10
N ALA A 119 -1.67 11.44 10.38
CA ALA A 119 -2.58 12.58 10.31
C ALA A 119 -3.10 13.00 11.70
N PHE A 120 -3.43 12.03 12.56
CA PHE A 120 -3.89 12.29 13.92
C PHE A 120 -2.80 12.96 14.77
N VAL A 121 -1.57 12.47 14.73
CA VAL A 121 -0.45 13.07 15.48
C VAL A 121 -0.09 14.46 14.95
N VAL A 122 -0.07 14.66 13.63
CA VAL A 122 0.16 15.99 13.02
C VAL A 122 -0.87 17.01 13.52
N ARG A 123 -2.12 16.59 13.70
CA ARG A 123 -3.20 17.46 14.19
C ARG A 123 -3.08 17.76 15.68
N HIS A 124 -2.81 16.75 16.51
CA HIS A 124 -2.97 16.85 17.97
C HIS A 124 -1.67 16.91 18.78
N ALA A 125 -0.50 16.68 18.20
CA ALA A 125 0.76 16.77 18.93
C ALA A 125 1.06 18.20 19.38
N SER A 126 1.41 18.32 20.66
CA SER A 126 1.77 19.60 21.29
C SER A 126 3.09 20.19 20.76
N ARG A 127 4.01 19.34 20.27
CA ARG A 127 5.36 19.75 19.83
C ARG A 127 5.53 19.53 18.32
N PRO A 128 6.02 20.53 17.56
CA PRO A 128 6.28 20.39 16.13
C PRO A 128 7.22 19.23 15.77
N ARG A 129 8.22 18.96 16.62
CA ARG A 129 9.16 17.85 16.44
C ARG A 129 8.45 16.50 16.34
N ASP A 130 7.45 16.27 17.20
CA ASP A 130 6.74 14.99 17.25
C ASP A 130 5.86 14.82 16.00
N LYS A 131 5.36 15.92 15.41
CA LYS A 131 4.65 15.89 14.12
C LYS A 131 5.55 15.37 13.00
N ILE A 132 6.74 15.97 12.86
CA ILE A 132 7.71 15.59 11.82
C ILE A 132 8.21 14.16 12.01
N GLU A 133 8.44 13.74 13.26
CA GLU A 133 8.92 12.39 13.57
C GLU A 133 7.99 11.29 13.05
N PHE A 134 6.67 11.54 13.04
CA PHE A 134 5.70 10.62 12.47
C PHE A 134 5.56 10.79 10.97
N ASP A 135 5.39 12.03 10.52
CA ASP A 135 4.91 12.31 9.18
C ASP A 135 5.97 12.05 8.09
N GLN A 136 7.26 12.04 8.46
CA GLN A 136 8.35 11.63 7.57
C GLN A 136 8.16 10.22 6.96
N TYR A 137 7.38 9.35 7.61
CA TYR A 137 7.10 8.00 7.12
C TYR A 137 5.92 7.94 6.14
N ARG A 138 5.15 9.03 5.97
CA ARG A 138 3.95 9.07 5.13
C ARG A 138 4.22 8.62 3.69
N PRO A 139 5.28 9.08 2.99
CA PRO A 139 5.57 8.62 1.63
C PRO A 139 5.77 7.11 1.53
N TYR A 140 6.55 6.54 2.45
CA TYR A 140 6.85 5.11 2.47
C TYR A 140 5.61 4.26 2.73
N VAL A 141 4.80 4.63 3.73
CA VAL A 141 3.57 3.90 4.04
C VAL A 141 2.56 4.01 2.89
N MET A 142 2.47 5.18 2.25
CA MET A 142 1.62 5.37 1.07
C MET A 142 2.08 4.50 -0.10
N MET A 143 3.38 4.45 -0.39
CA MET A 143 3.93 3.55 -1.41
C MET A 143 3.59 2.07 -1.10
N MET A 144 3.74 1.62 0.15
CA MET A 144 3.39 0.25 0.53
C MET A 144 1.90 -0.06 0.36
N ARG A 145 1.03 0.88 0.74
CA ARG A 145 -0.43 0.78 0.52
C ARG A 145 -0.74 0.65 -0.97
N THR A 146 -0.19 1.55 -1.78
CA THR A 146 -0.35 1.56 -3.24
C THR A 146 0.11 0.25 -3.87
N ARG A 147 1.26 -0.28 -3.43
CA ARG A 147 1.76 -1.58 -3.89
C ARG A 147 0.78 -2.71 -3.60
N ALA A 148 0.21 -2.76 -2.39
CA ALA A 148 -0.75 -3.80 -2.04
C ALA A 148 -2.02 -3.71 -2.90
N LEU A 149 -2.58 -2.51 -3.08
CA LEU A 149 -3.78 -2.29 -3.90
C LEU A 149 -3.55 -2.64 -5.37
N ALA A 150 -2.44 -2.19 -5.94
CA ALA A 150 -2.10 -2.48 -7.32
C ALA A 150 -1.78 -3.97 -7.55
N LEU A 151 -1.08 -4.63 -6.64
CA LEU A 151 -0.80 -6.08 -6.75
C LEU A 151 -2.07 -6.92 -6.60
N ASP A 152 -3.00 -6.54 -5.72
CA ASP A 152 -4.31 -7.20 -5.60
C ASP A 152 -5.15 -7.05 -6.88
N ALA A 153 -5.15 -5.86 -7.50
CA ALA A 153 -5.79 -5.63 -8.80
C ALA A 153 -5.13 -6.45 -9.93
N LEU A 154 -3.79 -6.47 -9.99
CA LEU A 154 -3.05 -7.27 -10.97
C LEU A 154 -3.30 -8.77 -10.82
N ALA A 155 -3.43 -9.29 -9.59
CA ALA A 155 -3.80 -10.69 -9.35
C ALA A 155 -5.19 -11.04 -9.91
N LYS A 156 -6.07 -10.04 -10.07
CA LYS A 156 -7.39 -10.14 -10.69
C LYS A 156 -7.38 -9.84 -12.19
N ASN A 157 -6.20 -9.69 -12.79
CA ASN A 157 -5.98 -9.27 -14.19
C ASN A 157 -6.54 -7.88 -14.51
N ASP A 158 -6.68 -7.01 -13.51
CA ASP A 158 -7.18 -5.64 -13.69
C ASP A 158 -6.03 -4.63 -13.68
N SER A 159 -5.27 -4.58 -14.78
CA SER A 159 -4.17 -3.63 -14.94
C SER A 159 -4.65 -2.18 -14.96
N SER A 160 -5.89 -1.93 -15.39
CA SER A 160 -6.49 -0.59 -15.40
C SER A 160 -6.68 -0.09 -13.98
N GLN A 161 -7.30 -0.89 -13.12
CA GLN A 161 -7.44 -0.55 -11.71
C GLN A 161 -6.09 -0.43 -11.02
N ALA A 162 -5.11 -1.29 -11.33
CA ALA A 162 -3.76 -1.19 -10.78
C ALA A 162 -3.10 0.17 -11.09
N ILE A 163 -3.22 0.66 -12.33
CA ILE A 163 -2.70 1.97 -12.73
C ILE A 163 -3.41 3.10 -11.97
N VAL A 164 -4.74 3.04 -11.83
CA VAL A 164 -5.50 4.03 -11.05
C VAL A 164 -4.99 4.09 -9.61
N GLN A 165 -4.79 2.94 -8.97
CA GLN A 165 -4.27 2.88 -7.60
C GLN A 165 -2.85 3.45 -7.49
N ILE A 166 -2.01 3.26 -8.51
CA ILE A 166 -0.67 3.83 -8.57
C ILE A 166 -0.72 5.35 -8.74
N ASP A 167 -1.60 5.87 -9.59
CA ASP A 167 -1.79 7.31 -9.76
C ASP A 167 -2.27 7.99 -8.49
N GLU A 168 -3.23 7.41 -7.78
CA GLU A 168 -3.68 7.91 -6.47
C GLU A 168 -2.51 7.95 -5.45
N GLY A 169 -1.67 6.92 -5.44
CA GLY A 169 -0.47 6.88 -4.59
C GLY A 169 0.57 7.93 -4.96
N ILE A 170 0.82 8.13 -6.24
CA ILE A 170 1.74 9.15 -6.76
C ILE A 170 1.26 10.54 -6.34
N GLU A 171 -0.04 10.83 -6.52
CA GLU A 171 -0.59 12.13 -6.19
C GLU A 171 -0.52 12.41 -4.69
N GLY A 172 -0.86 11.43 -3.84
CA GLY A 172 -0.76 11.62 -2.40
C GLY A 172 0.68 11.86 -1.89
N ILE A 173 1.70 11.30 -2.55
CA ILE A 173 3.10 11.60 -2.21
C ILE A 173 3.46 13.02 -2.69
N ARG A 174 2.98 13.46 -3.86
CA ARG A 174 3.18 14.83 -4.32
C ARG A 174 2.51 15.85 -3.41
N GLU A 175 1.31 15.56 -2.93
CA GLU A 175 0.63 16.38 -1.92
C GLU A 175 1.46 16.51 -0.65
N PHE A 176 2.03 15.41 -0.15
CA PHE A 176 2.96 15.46 0.98
C PHE A 176 4.18 16.34 0.70
N LEU A 177 4.84 16.20 -0.45
CA LEU A 177 5.99 17.03 -0.81
C LEU A 177 5.60 18.51 -0.87
N LYS A 178 4.41 18.82 -1.39
CA LYS A 178 3.87 20.18 -1.41
C LYS A 178 3.60 20.72 -0.01
N ASP A 179 3.02 19.93 0.89
CA ASP A 179 2.74 20.30 2.28
C ASP A 179 4.03 20.71 3.04
N TYR A 180 5.18 20.14 2.67
CA TYR A 180 6.48 20.42 3.27
C TYR A 180 7.38 21.35 2.43
N GLU A 181 6.83 21.99 1.39
CA GLU A 181 7.58 22.88 0.48
C GLU A 181 8.78 22.17 -0.21
N GLN A 182 8.66 20.87 -0.47
CA GLN A 182 9.67 20.01 -1.09
C GLN A 182 9.34 19.59 -2.53
N SER A 183 8.43 20.30 -3.21
CA SER A 183 8.05 19.99 -4.59
C SER A 183 9.24 19.91 -5.56
N ASP A 184 10.26 20.75 -5.35
CA ASP A 184 11.47 20.76 -6.18
C ASP A 184 12.36 19.52 -5.98
N HIS A 185 12.14 18.74 -4.91
CA HIS A 185 12.87 17.51 -4.58
C HIS A 185 12.09 16.25 -4.99
N GLU A 186 11.11 16.34 -5.90
CA GLU A 186 10.34 15.19 -6.39
C GLU A 186 11.25 14.03 -6.86
N ALA A 187 12.33 14.37 -7.56
CA ALA A 187 13.29 13.41 -8.09
C ALA A 187 14.12 12.68 -7.00
N GLU A 188 14.21 13.24 -5.79
CA GLU A 188 14.93 12.67 -4.66
C GLU A 188 14.04 11.72 -3.83
N CYS A 189 12.71 11.82 -3.98
CA CYS A 189 11.77 10.93 -3.31
C CYS A 189 11.80 9.53 -3.93
N MET A 190 12.44 8.58 -3.23
CA MET A 190 12.62 7.21 -3.70
C MET A 190 11.29 6.50 -3.94
N GLU A 191 10.33 6.70 -3.04
CA GLU A 191 8.98 6.11 -3.10
C GLU A 191 8.22 6.56 -4.34
N LEU A 192 8.25 7.86 -4.62
CA LEU A 192 7.60 8.45 -5.79
C LEU A 192 8.26 7.98 -7.08
N GLY A 193 9.60 8.02 -7.13
CA GLY A 193 10.36 7.51 -8.26
C GLY A 193 10.09 6.02 -8.53
N PHE A 194 9.94 5.21 -7.48
CA PHE A 194 9.56 3.81 -7.61
C PHE A 194 8.17 3.65 -8.24
N LEU A 195 7.15 4.34 -7.71
CA LEU A 195 5.77 4.24 -8.23
C LEU A 195 5.67 4.70 -9.69
N ILE A 196 6.34 5.79 -10.06
CA ILE A 196 6.34 6.30 -11.44
C ILE A 196 6.96 5.28 -12.41
N ARG A 197 8.11 4.68 -12.04
CA ARG A 197 8.73 3.64 -12.88
C ARG A 197 7.85 2.41 -12.97
N TRP A 198 7.30 1.96 -11.84
CA TRP A 198 6.47 0.77 -11.79
C TRP A 198 5.16 0.92 -12.58
N LYS A 199 4.54 2.11 -12.57
CA LYS A 199 3.41 2.43 -13.44
C LYS A 199 3.76 2.23 -14.92
N ARG A 200 4.88 2.80 -15.37
CA ARG A 200 5.35 2.67 -16.77
C ARG A 200 5.58 1.21 -17.16
N ASP A 201 6.12 0.40 -16.25
CA ASP A 201 6.34 -1.02 -16.47
C ASP A 201 5.01 -1.78 -16.64
N ILE A 202 4.00 -1.46 -15.82
CA ILE A 202 2.66 -2.06 -15.92
C ILE A 202 1.97 -1.63 -17.22
N GLU A 203 2.04 -0.35 -17.58
CA GLU A 203 1.50 0.18 -18.84
C GLU A 203 2.14 -0.48 -20.06
N SER A 204 3.46 -0.69 -20.03
CA SER A 204 4.22 -1.30 -21.13
C SER A 204 3.91 -2.79 -21.29
N ASN A 205 3.64 -3.50 -20.20
CA ASN A 205 3.32 -4.94 -20.18
C ASN A 205 1.83 -5.24 -20.29
N ARG A 206 0.97 -4.21 -20.37
CA ARG A 206 -0.47 -4.39 -20.52
C ARG A 206 -0.75 -5.17 -21.81
N PRO A 207 -1.59 -6.23 -21.78
CA PRO A 207 -2.06 -6.88 -22.99
C PRO A 207 -2.80 -5.83 -23.83
N ARG A 208 -2.14 -5.32 -24.87
CA ARG A 208 -2.71 -4.27 -25.72
C ARG A 208 -4.03 -4.77 -26.28
N GLY A 209 -5.10 -4.03 -26.02
CA GLY A 209 -6.41 -4.30 -26.61
C GLY A 209 -6.29 -4.30 -28.14
N PRO A 210 -7.24 -4.93 -28.86
CA PRO A 210 -7.27 -4.85 -30.33
C PRO A 210 -7.20 -3.40 -30.84
N LEU A 211 -7.79 -2.46 -30.08
CA LEU A 211 -7.87 -1.05 -30.39
C LEU A 211 -6.51 -0.34 -30.27
N GLU A 212 -5.82 -0.45 -29.13
CA GLU A 212 -4.45 0.10 -28.94
C GLU A 212 -3.43 -0.52 -29.92
N ARG A 213 -3.59 -1.80 -30.28
CA ARG A 213 -2.77 -2.44 -31.32
C ARG A 213 -2.96 -1.80 -32.68
N LEU A 214 -4.22 -1.54 -33.06
CA LEU A 214 -4.54 -0.88 -34.32
C LEU A 214 -4.09 0.58 -34.31
N GLU A 215 -4.19 1.30 -33.19
CA GLU A 215 -3.70 2.68 -33.09
C GLU A 215 -2.18 2.77 -33.32
N GLN A 216 -1.39 1.87 -32.73
CA GLN A 216 0.04 1.83 -33.01
C GLN A 216 0.38 1.38 -34.43
N GLN A 217 -0.35 0.41 -34.98
CA GLN A 217 -0.16 0.01 -36.38
C GLN A 217 -0.45 1.19 -37.32
N LEU A 218 -1.45 2.01 -36.98
CA LEU A 218 -1.77 3.23 -37.72
C LEU A 218 -0.62 4.23 -37.64
N GLU A 219 -0.09 4.51 -36.44
CA GLU A 219 1.06 5.41 -36.27
C GLU A 219 2.28 4.93 -37.06
N LEU A 220 2.57 3.62 -37.03
CA LEU A 220 3.67 3.04 -37.78
C LEU A 220 3.45 3.14 -39.31
N ALA A 221 2.25 2.85 -39.79
CA ALA A 221 1.91 2.96 -41.21
C ALA A 221 2.03 4.40 -41.71
N VAL A 222 1.58 5.38 -40.91
CA VAL A 222 1.76 6.80 -41.22
C VAL A 222 3.24 7.20 -41.23
N ALA A 223 4.04 6.74 -40.25
CA ALA A 223 5.46 7.03 -40.17
C ALA A 223 6.27 6.41 -41.33
N LEU A 224 5.80 5.28 -41.86
CA LEU A 224 6.38 4.60 -43.03
C LEU A 224 5.81 5.09 -44.37
N GLU A 225 4.94 6.10 -44.35
CA GLU A 225 4.23 6.63 -45.53
C GLU A 225 3.39 5.56 -46.28
N ASP A 226 2.99 4.49 -45.59
CA ASP A 226 2.05 3.49 -46.10
C ASP A 226 0.60 3.96 -45.87
N TYR A 227 0.19 4.92 -46.68
CA TYR A 227 -1.11 5.58 -46.56
C TYR A 227 -2.30 4.63 -46.86
N GLU A 228 -2.08 3.55 -47.62
CA GLU A 228 -3.11 2.55 -47.92
C GLU A 228 -3.39 1.68 -46.69
N GLU A 229 -2.34 1.20 -46.03
CA GLU A 229 -2.45 0.45 -44.79
C GLU A 229 -3.00 1.34 -43.64
N ALA A 230 -2.55 2.59 -43.56
CA ALA A 230 -3.08 3.57 -42.61
C ALA A 230 -4.60 3.81 -42.79
N ALA A 231 -5.09 3.90 -44.02
CA ALA A 231 -6.52 4.04 -44.31
C ALA A 231 -7.31 2.80 -43.87
N ARG A 232 -6.81 1.60 -44.16
CA ARG A 232 -7.43 0.33 -43.75
C ARG A 232 -7.54 0.22 -42.23
N ILE A 233 -6.48 0.56 -41.50
CA ILE A 233 -6.44 0.50 -40.04
C ILE A 233 -7.39 1.54 -39.43
N ARG A 234 -7.50 2.76 -40.01
CA ARG A 234 -8.50 3.76 -39.58
C ARG A 234 -9.93 3.24 -39.70
N ASP A 235 -10.28 2.60 -40.81
CA ASP A 235 -11.61 2.02 -40.99
C ASP A 235 -11.90 0.91 -39.96
N GLN A 236 -10.88 0.11 -39.64
CA GLN A 236 -10.97 -0.95 -38.64
C GLN A 236 -11.15 -0.39 -37.22
N LEU A 237 -10.46 0.71 -36.89
CA LEU A 237 -10.64 1.46 -35.63
C LEU A 237 -12.03 2.06 -35.51
N VAL A 238 -12.58 2.65 -36.59
CA VAL A 238 -13.95 3.19 -36.59
C VAL A 238 -14.99 2.11 -36.31
N ARG A 239 -14.84 0.93 -36.93
CA ARG A 239 -15.75 -0.21 -36.68
C ARG A 239 -15.67 -0.73 -35.25
N LEU A 240 -14.45 -0.88 -34.71
CA LEU A 240 -14.24 -1.34 -33.33
C LEU A 240 -14.82 -0.35 -32.32
N ARG A 241 -14.57 0.95 -32.46
CA ARG A 241 -15.15 2.00 -31.61
C ARG A 241 -16.68 2.07 -31.73
N GLY A 242 -17.24 1.88 -32.91
CA GLY A 242 -18.69 1.84 -33.12
C GLY A 242 -19.38 0.63 -32.47
N THR A 243 -18.65 -0.47 -32.30
CA THR A 243 -19.19 -1.69 -31.68
C THR A 243 -19.19 -1.61 -30.15
N GLU A 244 -18.18 -0.96 -29.54
CA GLU A 244 -18.14 -0.70 -28.09
C GLU A 244 -19.27 0.22 -27.61
N ILE A 245 -19.62 1.25 -28.40
CA ILE A 245 -20.71 2.17 -28.09
C ILE A 245 -22.06 1.44 -28.07
N ALA A 246 -22.30 0.53 -29.02
CA ALA A 246 -23.52 -0.28 -29.10
C ALA A 246 -23.66 -1.30 -27.96
N SER A 247 -22.55 -1.76 -27.37
CA SER A 247 -22.56 -2.65 -26.19
C SER A 247 -22.73 -1.94 -24.84
N SER A 248 -22.73 -0.60 -24.84
CA SER A 248 -22.84 0.23 -23.62
C SER A 248 -24.21 0.89 -23.41
N GLU A 249 -25.16 0.67 -24.33
CA GLU A 249 -26.55 1.08 -24.12
C GLU A 249 -27.24 0.12 -23.14
N PRO A 250 -27.87 0.62 -22.05
CA PRO A 250 -28.58 -0.24 -21.12
C PRO A 250 -29.83 -0.81 -21.80
N HIS A 251 -29.94 -2.14 -21.82
CA HIS A 251 -31.19 -2.81 -22.19
C HIS A 251 -32.31 -2.38 -21.21
N PRO A 252 -33.53 -2.13 -21.71
CA PRO A 252 -34.64 -1.58 -20.93
C PRO A 252 -35.14 -2.51 -19.82
#